data_AF-A0A0D6FLR1-F1
#
_entry.id   AF-A0A0D6FLR1-F1
#
_cell.length_a   1.000
_cell.length_b   1.000
_cell.length_c   1.000
_cell.angle_alpha   90.00
_cell.angle_beta   90.00
_cell.angle_gamma   90.00
#
_symmetry.space_group_name_H-M   'P 1'
#
loop_
_entity.id
_entity.type
_entity.pdbx_description
1 polymer ?
#
loop_
_entity_poly.entity_id
_entity_poly.type
_entity_poly.pdbx_seq_one_letter_code
_entity_poly.pdbx_strand_id
1 'polypeptide(L)'
;MKLIHVAQSYSVRKLSPGRLLALAAAAPEHTEDPIDHALANSLAVNRPDIDLPQASAYEPATPQRKYSLARVDNFRMAGEDRPVTIMRGDLATVMSKAHATREEKTLLERNADVLTKSGRRCLGIATKEADGRFHMEGFVAVGVEDDDEIRQHSGRSEWVRVNVWSGMLRFQHWANMFLIIAMTLTGYYIMDPYYRPTGGDVGYMMGWIRLIHFVAGFLWIALGISRVVLAFTSKDRQMRWRAFWPLNNKQDFKNLLGIIQYYAFIKRHGPLFLAHNPLQQLSYTGIYVLCLAQMVTGMTLYGLANQTNWFWIMMSYPAHWWGIPVIRLIHAVIMYIIWAFVIIHVYLAVRADALERHGGVSSMFNGAVWMRRGARPVDAPEIG
;
A
#
# COMPACT_ATOMS: atom_id res chain seq x y z
N MET A 1 5.35 -27.56 23.55
CA MET A 1 5.72 -28.66 22.64
C MET A 1 5.81 -28.08 21.23
N LYS A 2 6.84 -28.41 20.46
CA LYS A 2 6.97 -27.90 19.09
C LYS A 2 6.08 -28.70 18.15
N LEU A 3 5.20 -28.03 17.42
CA LEU A 3 4.27 -28.64 16.48
C LEU A 3 4.52 -28.09 15.08
N ILE A 4 4.22 -28.91 14.07
CA ILE A 4 4.19 -28.44 12.68
C ILE A 4 2.92 -27.63 12.50
N HIS A 5 3.06 -26.41 12.00
CA HIS A 5 1.96 -25.50 11.75
C HIS A 5 2.01 -24.93 10.33
N VAL A 6 0.83 -24.67 9.76
CA VAL A 6 0.68 -24.02 8.48
C VAL A 6 0.71 -22.51 8.70
N ALA A 7 1.84 -21.89 8.37
CA ALA A 7 2.01 -20.46 8.56
C ALA A 7 1.22 -19.63 7.54
N GLN A 8 1.25 -20.02 6.27
CA GLN A 8 0.65 -19.22 5.21
C GLN A 8 0.32 -20.04 3.96
N SER A 9 -0.80 -19.73 3.31
CA SER A 9 -1.14 -20.22 1.97
C SER A 9 -1.12 -19.06 0.97
N TYR A 10 -0.46 -19.26 -0.18
CA TYR A 10 -0.39 -18.26 -1.25
C TYR A 10 -0.87 -18.86 -2.57
N SER A 11 -2.03 -18.39 -3.06
CA SER A 11 -2.57 -18.80 -4.36
C SER A 11 -2.22 -17.80 -5.46
N VAL A 12 -2.02 -18.34 -6.66
CA VAL A 12 -1.57 -17.61 -7.84
C VAL A 12 -2.65 -17.56 -8.93
N ARG A 13 -3.55 -18.54 -8.96
CA ARG A 13 -4.61 -18.67 -9.98
C ARG A 13 -6.00 -18.44 -9.39
N LYS A 14 -6.97 -19.27 -9.77
CA LYS A 14 -8.40 -19.07 -9.53
C LYS A 14 -8.86 -19.51 -8.13
N LEU A 15 -7.99 -20.17 -7.37
CA LEU A 15 -8.34 -20.73 -6.08
C LEU A 15 -8.23 -19.72 -4.96
N SER A 16 -9.19 -19.77 -4.02
CA SER A 16 -9.03 -19.08 -2.75
C SER A 16 -7.92 -19.73 -1.91
N PRO A 17 -7.24 -19.00 -1.01
CA PRO A 17 -6.23 -19.56 -0.12
C PRO A 17 -6.72 -20.78 0.67
N GLY A 18 -7.98 -20.77 1.11
CA GLY A 18 -8.60 -21.91 1.79
C GLY A 18 -8.80 -23.14 0.89
N ARG A 19 -9.17 -22.94 -0.39
CA ARG A 19 -9.28 -24.05 -1.34
C ARG A 19 -7.90 -24.60 -1.73
N LEU A 20 -6.89 -23.74 -1.81
CA LEU A 20 -5.50 -24.16 -1.98
C LEU A 20 -5.02 -25.00 -0.78
N LEU A 21 -5.37 -24.57 0.44
CA LEU A 21 -5.08 -25.34 1.65
C LEU A 21 -5.78 -26.70 1.63
N ALA A 22 -7.04 -26.76 1.17
CA ALA A 22 -7.75 -28.02 1.00
C ALA A 22 -7.04 -28.95 0.00
N LEU A 23 -6.55 -28.44 -1.14
CA LEU A 23 -5.73 -29.23 -2.05
C LEU A 23 -4.45 -29.73 -1.40
N ALA A 24 -3.80 -28.91 -0.57
CA ALA A 24 -2.59 -29.31 0.14
C ALA A 24 -2.86 -30.40 1.17
N ALA A 25 -4.01 -30.33 1.85
CA ALA A 25 -4.45 -31.27 2.87
C ALA A 25 -5.01 -32.59 2.30
N ALA A 26 -5.11 -32.73 0.98
CA ALA A 26 -5.56 -33.96 0.35
C ALA A 26 -4.56 -35.11 0.58
N ALA A 27 -4.94 -36.03 1.45
CA ALA A 27 -4.14 -37.18 1.87
C ALA A 27 -5.01 -38.44 1.97
N PRO A 28 -4.40 -39.63 2.10
CA PRO A 28 -5.12 -40.86 2.44
C PRO A 28 -5.79 -40.77 3.82
N GLU A 29 -6.88 -41.49 4.02
CA GLU A 29 -7.68 -41.49 5.27
C GLU A 29 -6.88 -41.86 6.52
N HIS A 30 -5.82 -42.66 6.37
CA HIS A 30 -4.94 -43.11 7.46
C HIS A 30 -3.48 -42.69 7.26
N THR A 31 -3.25 -41.45 6.87
CA THR A 31 -1.88 -40.90 6.81
C THR A 31 -1.25 -40.79 8.20
N GLU A 32 0.03 -41.15 8.32
CA GLU A 32 0.86 -40.95 9.51
C GLU A 32 1.80 -39.74 9.36
N ASP A 33 1.74 -39.03 8.22
CA ASP A 33 2.62 -37.88 7.97
C ASP A 33 2.21 -36.68 8.86
N PRO A 34 3.10 -36.17 9.72
CA PRO A 34 2.78 -35.03 10.59
C PRO A 34 2.44 -33.76 9.80
N ILE A 35 2.92 -33.62 8.56
CA ILE A 35 2.56 -32.50 7.67
C ILE A 35 1.09 -32.60 7.25
N ASP A 36 0.62 -33.81 6.93
CA ASP A 36 -0.79 -34.02 6.53
C ASP A 36 -1.73 -33.68 7.68
N HIS A 37 -1.40 -34.12 8.90
CA HIS A 37 -2.15 -33.74 10.10
C HIS A 37 -2.16 -32.23 10.33
N ALA A 38 -1.02 -31.55 10.16
CA ALA A 38 -0.94 -30.10 10.31
C ALA A 38 -1.79 -29.35 9.27
N LEU A 39 -1.80 -29.81 8.02
CA LEU A 39 -2.61 -29.25 6.94
C LEU A 39 -4.11 -29.46 7.18
N ALA A 40 -4.50 -30.67 7.57
CA ALA A 40 -5.90 -31.00 7.90
C ALA A 40 -6.40 -30.17 9.10
N ASN A 41 -5.61 -30.07 10.16
CA ASN A 41 -5.95 -29.27 11.34
C ASN A 41 -6.06 -27.78 11.00
N SER A 42 -5.13 -27.25 10.20
CA SER A 42 -5.20 -25.84 9.77
C SER A 42 -6.44 -25.57 8.91
N LEU A 43 -6.82 -26.50 8.03
CA LEU A 43 -8.04 -26.38 7.25
C LEU A 43 -9.28 -26.36 8.14
N ALA A 44 -9.39 -27.33 9.06
CA ALA A 44 -10.54 -27.44 9.97
C ALA A 44 -10.72 -26.18 10.84
N VAL A 45 -9.63 -25.60 11.32
CA VAL A 45 -9.67 -24.40 12.17
C VAL A 45 -9.94 -23.12 11.37
N ASN A 46 -9.26 -22.94 10.24
CA ASN A 46 -9.30 -21.67 9.51
C ASN A 46 -10.44 -21.60 8.48
N ARG A 47 -10.93 -22.75 8.01
CA ARG A 47 -11.96 -22.88 6.96
C ARG A 47 -12.91 -24.05 7.27
N PRO A 48 -13.70 -23.97 8.35
CA PRO A 48 -14.68 -25.00 8.69
C PRO A 48 -15.80 -25.13 7.64
N ASP A 49 -15.90 -24.19 6.70
CA ASP A 49 -16.81 -24.21 5.55
C ASP A 49 -16.33 -25.10 4.40
N ILE A 50 -15.11 -25.64 4.45
CA ILE A 50 -14.55 -26.52 3.42
C ILE A 50 -14.29 -27.91 4.02
N ASP A 51 -14.95 -28.93 3.45
CA ASP A 51 -14.70 -30.33 3.81
C ASP A 51 -13.27 -30.76 3.44
N LEU A 52 -12.67 -31.58 4.32
CA LEU A 52 -11.34 -32.15 4.09
C LEU A 52 -11.41 -33.16 2.92
N PRO A 53 -10.71 -32.91 1.80
CA PRO A 53 -10.74 -33.82 0.67
C PRO A 53 -9.95 -35.10 0.96
N GLN A 54 -10.59 -36.24 0.73
CA GLN A 54 -9.95 -37.56 0.83
C GLN A 54 -9.37 -37.97 -0.52
N ALA A 55 -8.11 -38.43 -0.51
CA ALA A 55 -7.46 -38.92 -1.71
C ALA A 55 -7.91 -40.36 -2.03
N SER A 56 -8.56 -40.57 -3.18
CA SER A 56 -8.94 -41.91 -3.67
C SER A 56 -7.77 -42.70 -4.22
N ALA A 57 -6.72 -42.02 -4.67
CA ALA A 57 -5.43 -42.61 -4.98
C ALA A 57 -4.31 -41.69 -4.50
N TYR A 58 -3.26 -42.27 -3.94
CA TYR A 58 -2.12 -41.52 -3.42
C TYR A 58 -0.80 -42.20 -3.77
N GLU A 59 0.10 -41.45 -4.38
CA GLU A 59 1.47 -41.86 -4.61
C GLU A 59 2.42 -40.97 -3.77
N PRO A 60 3.13 -41.52 -2.78
CA PRO A 60 3.97 -40.73 -1.89
C PRO A 60 5.19 -40.14 -2.62
N ALA A 61 5.80 -39.12 -2.01
CA ALA A 61 7.07 -38.59 -2.48
C ALA A 61 8.21 -39.60 -2.25
N THR A 62 9.14 -39.69 -3.18
CA THR A 62 10.35 -40.53 -3.07
C THR A 62 11.61 -39.66 -3.10
N PRO A 63 12.78 -40.16 -2.70
CA PRO A 63 14.02 -39.38 -2.77
C PRO A 63 14.34 -38.83 -4.17
N GLN A 64 13.95 -39.57 -5.22
CA GLN A 64 14.10 -39.17 -6.62
C GLN A 64 12.93 -38.29 -7.10
N ARG A 65 11.76 -38.39 -6.46
CA ARG A 65 10.54 -37.66 -6.77
C ARG A 65 10.07 -36.86 -5.55
N LYS A 66 10.60 -35.65 -5.37
CA LYS A 66 10.29 -34.76 -4.22
C LYS A 66 8.87 -34.16 -4.22
N TYR A 67 7.90 -34.86 -4.77
CA TYR A 67 6.48 -34.53 -4.75
C TYR A 67 5.63 -35.81 -4.68
N SER A 68 4.49 -35.71 -4.01
CA SER A 68 3.42 -36.70 -4.02
C SER A 68 2.38 -36.36 -5.08
N LEU A 69 1.63 -37.38 -5.49
CA LEU A 69 0.47 -37.24 -6.35
C LEU A 69 -0.76 -37.76 -5.60
N ALA A 70 -1.80 -36.96 -5.50
CA ALA A 70 -3.07 -37.35 -4.92
C ALA A 70 -4.17 -37.18 -5.96
N ARG A 71 -5.10 -38.13 -6.03
CA ARG A 71 -6.34 -38.00 -6.82
C ARG A 71 -7.49 -37.81 -5.86
N VAL A 72 -8.30 -36.79 -6.09
CA VAL A 72 -9.54 -36.53 -5.37
C VAL A 72 -10.66 -36.54 -6.39
N ASP A 73 -11.66 -37.42 -6.23
CA ASP A 73 -12.69 -37.60 -7.26
C ASP A 73 -13.74 -36.49 -7.27
N ASN A 74 -14.05 -35.92 -6.11
CA ASN A 74 -15.04 -34.85 -5.96
C ASN A 74 -14.39 -33.63 -5.29
N PHE A 75 -13.68 -32.81 -6.06
CA PHE A 75 -13.16 -31.55 -5.57
C PHE A 75 -13.88 -30.36 -6.21
N ARG A 76 -14.52 -29.54 -5.37
CA ARG A 76 -15.25 -28.35 -5.83
C ARG A 76 -14.30 -27.25 -6.28
N MET A 77 -14.21 -27.04 -7.58
CA MET A 77 -13.38 -26.03 -8.24
C MET A 77 -14.25 -25.16 -9.16
N ALA A 78 -14.18 -23.84 -9.01
CA ALA A 78 -14.96 -22.90 -9.82
C ALA A 78 -16.49 -23.12 -9.80
N GLY A 79 -17.02 -23.72 -8.72
CA GLY A 79 -18.45 -23.96 -8.53
C GLY A 79 -18.90 -25.38 -8.87
N GLU A 80 -18.09 -26.15 -9.60
CA GLU A 80 -18.39 -27.51 -10.06
C GLU A 80 -17.52 -28.55 -9.35
N ASP A 81 -18.10 -29.73 -9.08
CA ASP A 81 -17.37 -30.88 -8.56
C ASP A 81 -16.74 -31.66 -9.71
N ARG A 82 -15.43 -31.86 -9.63
CA ARG A 82 -14.68 -32.60 -10.65
C ARG A 82 -13.53 -33.40 -10.04
N PRO A 83 -13.10 -34.49 -10.71
CA PRO A 83 -11.91 -35.19 -10.31
C PRO A 83 -10.68 -34.33 -10.58
N VAL A 84 -9.81 -34.22 -9.58
CA VAL A 84 -8.57 -33.43 -9.66
C VAL A 84 -7.40 -34.30 -9.25
N THR A 85 -6.34 -34.30 -10.08
CA THR A 85 -5.04 -34.84 -9.68
C THR A 85 -4.17 -33.69 -9.17
N ILE A 86 -3.67 -33.83 -7.96
CA ILE A 86 -2.95 -32.84 -7.20
C ILE A 86 -1.49 -33.28 -7.11
N MET A 87 -0.58 -32.38 -7.45
CA MET A 87 0.86 -32.54 -7.22
C MET A 87 1.25 -31.65 -6.04
N ARG A 88 1.79 -32.24 -4.99
CA ARG A 88 2.22 -31.54 -3.78
C ARG A 88 3.66 -31.90 -3.45
N GLY A 89 4.54 -30.93 -3.26
CA GLY A 89 5.93 -31.23 -2.95
C GLY A 89 6.80 -30.02 -2.69
N ASP A 90 8.10 -30.22 -2.80
CA ASP A 90 9.06 -29.12 -2.75
C ASP A 90 8.75 -28.06 -3.82
N LEU A 91 8.67 -26.78 -3.43
CA LEU A 91 8.22 -25.71 -4.31
C LEU A 91 9.01 -25.63 -5.62
N ALA A 92 10.34 -25.69 -5.56
CA ALA A 92 11.19 -25.64 -6.76
C ALA A 92 10.94 -26.84 -7.67
N THR A 93 10.74 -28.01 -7.08
CA THR A 93 10.42 -29.24 -7.83
C THR A 93 9.07 -29.11 -8.53
N VAL A 94 8.02 -28.67 -7.84
CA VAL A 94 6.67 -28.52 -8.43
C VAL A 94 6.67 -27.42 -9.51
N MET A 95 7.33 -26.29 -9.27
CA MET A 95 7.46 -25.20 -10.25
C MET A 95 8.20 -25.58 -11.54
N SER A 96 9.12 -26.55 -11.47
CA SER A 96 9.81 -27.05 -12.66
C SER A 96 8.95 -28.00 -13.50
N LYS A 97 7.96 -28.66 -12.89
CA LYS A 97 7.07 -29.63 -13.56
C LYS A 97 5.72 -29.06 -13.98
N ALA A 98 5.25 -28.02 -13.30
CA ALA A 98 3.99 -27.38 -13.57
C ALA A 98 4.15 -26.14 -14.46
N HIS A 99 3.18 -25.93 -15.33
CA HIS A 99 3.05 -24.76 -16.15
C HIS A 99 2.65 -23.54 -15.28
N ALA A 100 3.37 -22.44 -15.47
CA ALA A 100 3.10 -21.15 -14.86
C ALA A 100 3.72 -20.07 -15.75
N THR A 101 3.03 -18.95 -15.90
CA THR A 101 3.54 -17.79 -16.63
C THR A 101 4.77 -17.21 -15.91
N ARG A 102 5.55 -16.39 -16.62
CA ARG A 102 6.75 -15.76 -16.04
C ARG A 102 6.41 -14.87 -14.85
N GLU A 103 5.29 -14.17 -14.90
CA GLU A 103 4.80 -13.29 -13.82
C GLU A 103 4.41 -14.10 -12.58
N GLU A 104 3.66 -15.19 -12.78
CA GLU A 104 3.26 -16.12 -11.72
C GLU A 104 4.48 -16.75 -11.02
N LYS A 105 5.47 -17.21 -11.79
CA LYS A 105 6.73 -17.75 -11.24
C LYS A 105 7.48 -16.72 -10.41
N THR A 106 7.59 -15.49 -10.93
CA THR A 106 8.27 -14.40 -10.21
C THR A 106 7.56 -14.08 -8.89
N LEU A 107 6.22 -14.08 -8.88
CA LEU A 107 5.43 -13.85 -7.66
C LEU A 107 5.58 -15.00 -6.66
N LEU A 108 5.58 -16.24 -7.11
CA LEU A 108 5.80 -17.42 -6.27
C LEU A 108 7.17 -17.37 -5.58
N GLU A 109 8.23 -17.18 -6.36
CA GLU A 109 9.60 -17.09 -5.87
C GLU A 109 9.75 -15.95 -4.86
N ARG A 110 9.19 -14.77 -5.16
CA ARG A 110 9.26 -13.60 -4.28
C ARG A 110 8.64 -13.89 -2.91
N ASN A 111 7.43 -14.45 -2.88
CA ASN A 111 6.75 -14.71 -1.62
C ASN A 111 7.36 -15.89 -0.86
N ALA A 112 7.82 -16.91 -1.57
CA ALA A 112 8.46 -18.07 -0.97
C ALA A 112 9.84 -17.75 -0.39
N ASP A 113 10.65 -16.89 -1.01
CA ASP A 113 11.98 -16.51 -0.52
C ASP A 113 11.90 -15.82 0.86
N VAL A 114 10.90 -14.95 1.05
CA VAL A 114 10.63 -14.30 2.34
C VAL A 114 10.33 -15.32 3.43
N LEU A 115 9.48 -16.29 3.15
CA LEU A 115 9.07 -17.32 4.11
C LEU A 115 10.20 -18.33 4.38
N THR A 116 10.95 -18.71 3.34
CA THR A 116 12.10 -19.60 3.45
C THR A 116 13.20 -18.99 4.33
N LYS A 117 13.47 -17.69 4.17
CA LYS A 117 14.40 -16.95 5.05
C LYS A 117 13.93 -16.88 6.51
N SER A 118 12.62 -17.01 6.76
CA SER A 118 12.06 -17.13 8.11
C SER A 118 12.09 -18.56 8.68
N GLY A 119 12.76 -19.50 8.00
CA GLY A 119 12.89 -20.89 8.43
C GLY A 119 11.67 -21.76 8.08
N ARG A 120 10.75 -21.28 7.24
CA ARG A 120 9.55 -22.02 6.82
C ARG A 120 9.82 -22.80 5.54
N ARG A 121 9.23 -23.98 5.41
CA ARG A 121 9.31 -24.81 4.22
C ARG A 121 8.08 -24.58 3.35
N CYS A 122 8.29 -24.21 2.09
CA CYS A 122 7.21 -23.98 1.14
C CYS A 122 6.87 -25.25 0.34
N LEU A 123 5.63 -25.71 0.45
CA LEU A 123 5.08 -26.85 -0.30
C LEU A 123 4.35 -26.32 -1.53
N GLY A 124 4.90 -26.54 -2.72
CA GLY A 124 4.25 -26.18 -3.98
C GLY A 124 3.07 -27.10 -4.27
N ILE A 125 2.00 -26.52 -4.81
CA ILE A 125 0.77 -27.23 -5.18
C ILE A 125 0.42 -26.91 -6.63
N ALA A 126 0.20 -27.96 -7.41
CA ALA A 126 -0.26 -27.88 -8.79
C ALA A 126 -1.40 -28.86 -9.03
N THR A 127 -2.29 -28.54 -9.96
CA THR A 127 -3.40 -29.42 -10.35
C THR A 127 -3.30 -29.78 -11.82
N LYS A 128 -3.72 -31.00 -12.17
CA LYS A 128 -3.80 -31.45 -13.55
C LYS A 128 -5.10 -30.96 -14.18
N GLU A 129 -5.00 -30.25 -15.30
CA GLU A 129 -6.17 -29.80 -16.06
C GLU A 129 -6.56 -30.79 -17.16
N ALA A 130 -7.67 -30.51 -17.84
CA ALA A 130 -8.19 -31.32 -18.95
C ALA A 130 -7.22 -31.45 -20.13
N ASP A 131 -6.27 -30.51 -20.27
CA ASP A 131 -5.17 -30.56 -21.24
C ASP A 131 -4.10 -31.62 -20.91
N GLY A 132 -4.22 -32.29 -19.75
CA GLY A 132 -3.30 -33.30 -19.27
C GLY A 132 -2.02 -32.75 -18.63
N ARG A 133 -1.87 -31.42 -18.53
CA ARG A 133 -0.69 -30.76 -17.95
C ARG A 133 -0.99 -30.31 -16.52
N PHE A 134 0.07 -30.23 -15.72
CA PHE A 134 -0.02 -29.63 -14.38
C PHE A 134 0.09 -28.12 -14.49
N HIS A 135 -0.78 -27.39 -13.82
CA HIS A 135 -0.73 -25.94 -13.69
C HIS A 135 -0.51 -25.56 -12.23
N MET A 136 0.33 -24.56 -11.98
CA MET A 136 0.63 -24.09 -10.63
C MET A 136 -0.58 -23.41 -10.00
N GLU A 137 -1.02 -23.88 -8.84
CA GLU A 137 -2.10 -23.23 -8.08
C GLU A 137 -1.57 -22.30 -6.99
N GLY A 138 -0.40 -22.64 -6.42
CA GLY A 138 0.20 -21.86 -5.35
C GLY A 138 1.19 -22.64 -4.51
N PHE A 139 1.43 -22.17 -3.29
CA PHE A 139 2.16 -22.93 -2.27
C PHE A 139 1.58 -22.72 -0.87
N VAL A 140 1.86 -23.67 0.02
CA VAL A 140 1.56 -23.59 1.45
C VAL A 140 2.87 -23.68 2.24
N ALA A 141 3.14 -22.70 3.08
CA ALA A 141 4.30 -22.65 3.93
C ALA A 141 4.00 -23.32 5.28
N VAL A 142 4.82 -24.30 5.64
CA VAL A 142 4.79 -25.00 6.92
C VAL A 142 6.03 -24.66 7.73
N GLY A 143 5.88 -24.51 9.03
CA GLY A 143 6.95 -24.21 9.98
C GLY A 143 6.81 -25.05 11.24
N VAL A 144 7.83 -24.98 12.09
CA VAL A 144 7.79 -25.56 13.43
C VAL A 144 7.68 -24.40 14.42
N GLU A 145 6.55 -24.32 15.12
CA GLU A 145 6.23 -23.26 16.08
C GLU A 145 5.84 -23.90 17.42
N ASP A 146 5.93 -23.14 18.52
CA ASP A 146 5.55 -23.63 19.85
C ASP A 146 4.01 -23.64 20.00
N ASP A 147 3.47 -24.68 20.65
CA ASP A 147 2.00 -24.90 20.83
C ASP A 147 1.27 -23.67 21.42
N ASP A 148 1.90 -22.93 22.33
CA ASP A 148 1.33 -21.71 22.91
C ASP A 148 1.22 -20.56 21.89
N GLU A 149 2.17 -20.44 20.97
CA GLU A 149 2.10 -19.48 19.87
C GLU A 149 1.03 -19.91 18.86
N ILE A 150 0.93 -21.20 18.54
CA ILE A 150 -0.07 -21.73 17.59
C ILE A 150 -1.49 -21.46 18.10
N ARG A 151 -1.78 -21.72 19.37
CA ARG A 151 -3.10 -21.46 19.97
C ARG A 151 -3.47 -19.98 19.98
N GLN A 152 -2.50 -19.08 20.12
CA GLN A 152 -2.74 -17.63 20.05
C GLN A 152 -3.05 -17.13 18.63
N HIS A 153 -2.58 -17.84 17.60
CA HIS A 153 -2.78 -17.48 16.20
C HIS A 153 -3.93 -18.24 15.51
N SER A 154 -4.28 -19.45 15.97
CA SER A 154 -5.35 -20.27 15.42
C SER A 154 -6.73 -19.69 15.76
N GLY A 155 -7.54 -19.37 14.74
CA GLY A 155 -8.91 -18.83 14.92
C GLY A 155 -9.06 -17.31 14.73
N ARG A 156 -7.99 -16.60 14.36
CA ARG A 156 -8.06 -15.17 14.00
C ARG A 156 -7.96 -15.01 12.47
N SER A 157 -8.70 -14.06 11.91
CA SER A 157 -8.78 -13.84 10.45
C SER A 157 -7.39 -13.66 9.80
N GLU A 158 -7.21 -14.25 8.61
CA GLU A 158 -6.00 -14.16 7.75
C GLU A 158 -5.58 -12.71 7.46
N TRP A 159 -6.55 -11.80 7.53
CA TRP A 159 -6.38 -10.36 7.37
C TRP A 159 -6.53 -9.64 8.71
N VAL A 160 -5.58 -8.77 9.03
CA VAL A 160 -5.57 -7.89 10.18
C VAL A 160 -5.81 -6.46 9.69
N ARG A 161 -6.80 -5.80 10.30
CA ARG A 161 -7.05 -4.37 10.10
C ARG A 161 -6.06 -3.58 10.96
N VAL A 162 -5.15 -2.86 10.32
CA VAL A 162 -4.18 -2.01 11.01
C VAL A 162 -4.56 -0.56 10.81
N ASN A 163 -4.81 0.15 11.91
CA ASN A 163 -5.08 1.59 11.85
C ASN A 163 -3.76 2.33 11.64
N VAL A 164 -3.53 2.77 10.41
CA VAL A 164 -2.30 3.48 10.01
C VAL A 164 -2.47 4.99 10.11
N TRP A 165 -3.69 5.50 9.85
CA TRP A 165 -3.97 6.93 9.75
C TRP A 165 -4.95 7.40 10.80
N SER A 166 -4.50 8.29 11.69
CA SER A 166 -5.37 8.90 12.69
C SER A 166 -6.44 9.78 12.04
N GLY A 167 -7.57 9.96 12.72
CA GLY A 167 -8.68 10.79 12.22
C GLY A 167 -8.27 12.24 11.96
N MET A 168 -7.39 12.79 12.82
CA MET A 168 -6.85 14.15 12.66
C MET A 168 -6.02 14.30 11.38
N LEU A 169 -5.19 13.30 11.05
CA LEU A 169 -4.39 13.33 9.82
C LEU A 169 -5.28 13.30 8.57
N ARG A 170 -6.34 12.48 8.59
CA ARG A 170 -7.32 12.42 7.50
C ARG A 170 -8.04 13.75 7.33
N PHE A 171 -8.50 14.35 8.44
CA PHE A 171 -9.11 15.68 8.41
C PHE A 171 -8.17 16.71 7.79
N GLN A 172 -6.91 16.76 8.24
CA GLN A 172 -5.93 17.69 7.67
C GLN A 172 -5.74 17.49 6.17
N HIS A 173 -5.65 16.26 5.69
CA HIS A 173 -5.49 15.99 4.26
C HIS A 173 -6.69 16.45 3.44
N TRP A 174 -7.91 16.07 3.82
CA TRP A 174 -9.12 16.45 3.08
C TRP A 174 -9.36 17.96 3.14
N ALA A 175 -9.13 18.58 4.29
CA ALA A 175 -9.19 20.03 4.43
C ALA A 175 -8.17 20.74 3.52
N ASN A 176 -6.92 20.23 3.45
CA ASN A 176 -5.91 20.74 2.51
C ASN A 176 -6.39 20.60 1.06
N MET A 177 -6.94 19.45 0.67
CA MET A 177 -7.43 19.22 -0.68
C MET A 177 -8.50 20.24 -1.09
N PHE A 178 -9.54 20.43 -0.27
CA PHE A 178 -10.62 21.37 -0.57
C PHE A 178 -10.13 22.82 -0.64
N LEU A 179 -9.24 23.23 0.27
CA LEU A 179 -8.67 24.58 0.27
C LEU A 179 -7.78 24.82 -0.95
N ILE A 180 -6.93 23.85 -1.32
CA ILE A 180 -6.09 23.95 -2.52
C ILE A 180 -6.94 24.07 -3.78
N ILE A 181 -8.03 23.30 -3.91
CA ILE A 181 -8.95 23.41 -5.04
C ILE A 181 -9.59 24.81 -5.08
N ALA A 182 -10.12 25.30 -3.95
CA ALA A 182 -10.76 26.61 -3.88
C ALA A 182 -9.79 27.74 -4.26
N MET A 183 -8.58 27.75 -3.67
CA MET A 183 -7.55 28.74 -3.97
C MET A 183 -7.07 28.65 -5.42
N THR A 184 -6.95 27.44 -5.95
CA THR A 184 -6.53 27.21 -7.33
C THR A 184 -7.52 27.79 -8.33
N LEU A 185 -8.81 27.45 -8.20
CA LEU A 185 -9.84 27.90 -9.14
C LEU A 185 -9.98 29.41 -9.10
N THR A 186 -10.00 29.99 -7.90
CA THR A 186 -10.08 31.44 -7.72
C THR A 186 -8.79 32.16 -8.15
N GLY A 187 -7.62 31.59 -7.87
CA GLY A 187 -6.31 32.14 -8.21
C GLY A 187 -6.06 32.16 -9.72
N TYR A 188 -6.44 31.08 -10.42
CA TYR A 188 -6.39 31.03 -11.88
C TYR A 188 -7.31 32.11 -12.50
N TYR A 189 -8.53 32.26 -11.98
CA TYR A 189 -9.43 33.32 -12.42
C TYR A 189 -8.86 34.73 -12.15
N ILE A 190 -8.20 34.93 -11.01
CA ILE A 190 -7.56 36.22 -10.68
C ILE A 190 -6.44 36.55 -11.68
N MET A 191 -5.69 35.54 -12.11
CA MET A 191 -4.61 35.67 -13.08
C MET A 191 -5.12 35.92 -14.50
N ASP A 192 -6.11 35.13 -14.94
CA ASP A 192 -6.74 35.27 -16.26
C ASP A 192 -8.28 35.28 -16.14
N PRO A 193 -8.89 36.47 -16.09
CA PRO A 193 -10.34 36.60 -15.99
C PRO A 193 -11.01 36.24 -17.32
N TYR A 194 -11.37 34.97 -17.49
CA TYR A 194 -11.97 34.44 -18.71
C TYR A 194 -13.49 34.70 -18.83
N TYR A 195 -14.20 34.87 -17.70
CA TYR A 195 -15.59 35.35 -17.73
C TYR A 195 -15.64 36.88 -17.75
N ARG A 196 -15.84 37.44 -18.94
CA ARG A 196 -16.18 38.86 -19.12
C ARG A 196 -17.54 38.95 -19.82
N PRO A 197 -18.62 39.30 -19.10
CA PRO A 197 -19.91 39.60 -19.72
C PRO A 197 -19.73 40.65 -20.83
N THR A 198 -19.98 40.26 -22.07
CA THR A 198 -20.02 41.18 -23.21
C THR A 198 -21.37 41.92 -23.17
N GLY A 199 -21.45 43.04 -22.47
CA GLY A 199 -22.61 43.96 -22.58
C GLY A 199 -23.28 44.44 -21.27
N GLY A 200 -22.61 44.39 -20.11
CA GLY A 200 -23.17 44.94 -18.86
C GLY A 200 -22.12 45.22 -17.80
N ASP A 201 -22.52 45.87 -16.70
CA ASP A 201 -21.67 46.05 -15.52
C ASP A 201 -21.33 44.69 -14.90
N VAL A 202 -20.02 44.40 -14.79
CA VAL A 202 -19.51 43.13 -14.25
C VAL A 202 -19.73 42.99 -12.73
N GLY A 203 -20.24 44.04 -12.09
CA GLY A 203 -20.55 44.07 -10.66
C GLY A 203 -19.32 43.76 -9.79
N TYR A 204 -19.55 43.16 -8.62
CA TYR A 204 -18.48 42.86 -7.65
C TYR A 204 -17.89 41.45 -7.80
N MET A 205 -18.01 40.81 -8.97
CA MET A 205 -17.62 39.41 -9.18
C MET A 205 -16.14 39.14 -8.85
N MET A 206 -15.23 39.99 -9.35
CA MET A 206 -13.80 39.89 -9.03
C MET A 206 -13.53 40.12 -7.55
N GLY A 207 -14.32 40.96 -6.88
CA GLY A 207 -14.24 41.19 -5.43
C GLY A 207 -14.59 39.93 -4.64
N TRP A 208 -15.70 39.26 -4.99
CA TRP A 208 -16.09 37.99 -4.38
C TRP A 208 -15.06 36.89 -4.60
N ILE A 209 -14.51 36.76 -5.81
CA ILE A 209 -13.49 35.74 -6.12
C ILE A 209 -12.21 35.98 -5.32
N ARG A 210 -11.77 37.24 -5.21
CA ARG A 210 -10.63 37.61 -4.35
C ARG A 210 -10.91 37.31 -2.88
N LEU A 211 -12.13 37.61 -2.39
CA LEU A 211 -12.52 37.31 -1.02
C LEU A 211 -12.43 35.81 -0.73
N ILE A 212 -13.01 34.97 -1.59
CA ILE A 212 -12.95 33.51 -1.45
C ILE A 212 -11.50 33.03 -1.46
N HIS A 213 -10.67 33.56 -2.36
CA HIS A 213 -9.24 33.21 -2.42
C HIS A 213 -8.52 33.55 -1.11
N PHE A 214 -8.72 34.75 -0.57
CA PHE A 214 -8.06 35.20 0.67
C PHE A 214 -8.54 34.40 1.87
N VAL A 215 -9.86 34.18 2.01
CA VAL A 215 -10.41 33.39 3.10
C VAL A 215 -9.87 31.96 3.06
N ALA A 216 -9.84 31.33 1.88
CA ALA A 216 -9.26 30.00 1.72
C ALA A 216 -7.76 30.00 2.06
N GLY A 217 -7.01 31.03 1.65
CA GLY A 217 -5.60 31.21 1.99
C GLY A 217 -5.35 31.30 3.50
N PHE A 218 -6.13 32.12 4.22
CA PHE A 218 -6.00 32.23 5.68
C PHE A 218 -6.38 30.95 6.41
N LEU A 219 -7.45 30.27 5.98
CA LEU A 219 -7.80 28.94 6.51
C LEU A 219 -6.68 27.93 6.26
N TRP A 220 -6.03 27.99 5.09
CA TRP A 220 -4.92 27.11 4.75
C TRP A 220 -3.67 27.40 5.58
N ILE A 221 -3.37 28.67 5.86
CA ILE A 221 -2.31 29.06 6.80
C ILE A 221 -2.62 28.55 8.21
N ALA A 222 -3.85 28.71 8.70
CA ALA A 222 -4.26 28.20 10.01
C ALA A 222 -4.12 26.67 10.09
N LEU A 223 -4.51 25.96 9.02
CA LEU A 223 -4.33 24.52 8.90
C LEU A 223 -2.84 24.14 8.89
N GLY A 224 -2.00 24.90 8.18
CA GLY A 224 -0.54 24.75 8.17
C GLY A 224 0.09 24.94 9.55
N ILE A 225 -0.32 25.97 10.30
CA ILE A 225 0.14 26.20 11.68
C ILE A 225 -0.28 25.03 12.57
N SER A 226 -1.54 24.58 12.46
CA SER A 226 -2.02 23.40 13.21
C SER A 226 -1.16 22.15 12.92
N ARG A 227 -0.71 21.99 11.66
CA ARG A 227 0.19 20.89 11.26
C ARG A 227 1.55 21.01 11.93
N VAL A 228 2.14 22.21 11.95
CA VAL A 228 3.42 22.46 12.62
C VAL A 228 3.30 22.14 14.11
N VAL A 229 2.25 22.60 14.78
CA VAL A 229 2.02 22.31 16.21
C VAL A 229 1.89 20.80 16.45
N LEU A 230 1.12 20.09 15.63
CA LEU A 230 0.99 18.63 15.73
C LEU A 230 2.28 17.89 15.42
N ALA A 231 3.17 18.46 14.60
CA ALA A 231 4.49 17.87 14.31
C ALA A 231 5.39 17.79 15.54
N PHE A 232 5.18 18.67 16.53
CA PHE A 232 5.91 18.66 17.81
C PHE A 232 5.15 17.95 18.93
N THR A 233 3.81 18.01 18.93
CA THR A 233 2.99 17.57 20.06
C THR A 233 2.32 16.19 19.89
N SER A 234 2.21 15.67 18.66
CA SER A 234 1.46 14.43 18.42
C SER A 234 2.19 13.18 18.93
N LYS A 235 1.42 12.27 19.55
CA LYS A 235 1.87 10.94 19.96
C LYS A 235 2.03 9.99 18.76
N ASP A 236 1.39 10.29 17.63
CA ASP A 236 1.43 9.46 16.43
C ASP A 236 2.79 9.57 15.72
N ARG A 237 3.46 8.43 15.53
CA ARG A 237 4.77 8.36 14.85
C ARG A 237 4.75 8.99 13.45
N GLN A 238 3.64 8.86 12.73
CA GLN A 238 3.43 9.40 11.38
C GLN A 238 3.19 10.92 11.35
N MET A 239 2.91 11.53 12.50
CA MET A 239 2.66 12.98 12.59
C MET A 239 3.87 13.77 13.09
N ARG A 240 4.87 13.11 13.69
CA ARG A 240 6.04 13.78 14.28
C ARG A 240 7.02 14.30 13.22
N TRP A 241 7.79 15.32 13.60
CA TRP A 241 8.86 15.93 12.79
C TRP A 241 9.80 14.92 12.10
N ARG A 242 10.13 13.81 12.77
CA ARG A 242 10.99 12.75 12.21
C ARG A 242 10.42 12.05 10.97
N ALA A 243 9.11 12.11 10.74
CA ALA A 243 8.48 11.56 9.54
C ALA A 243 8.69 12.43 8.29
N PHE A 244 9.11 13.70 8.45
CA PHE A 244 9.38 14.63 7.34
C PHE A 244 10.81 14.51 6.79
N TRP A 245 11.68 13.73 7.42
CA TRP A 245 13.07 13.58 6.99
C TRP A 245 13.46 12.10 6.88
N PRO A 246 13.48 11.54 5.64
CA PRO A 246 13.82 10.13 5.42
C PRO A 246 15.30 9.82 5.57
N LEU A 247 16.17 10.79 5.85
CA LEU A 247 17.64 10.62 5.83
C LEU A 247 18.25 10.71 7.22
N ASN A 248 17.73 9.97 8.19
CA ASN A 248 18.30 9.95 9.54
C ASN A 248 19.46 8.95 9.67
N ASN A 249 19.46 7.84 8.92
CA ASN A 249 20.49 6.80 9.00
C ASN A 249 21.05 6.39 7.62
N LYS A 250 22.28 5.83 7.62
CA LYS A 250 22.93 5.28 6.40
C LYS A 250 22.12 4.17 5.72
N GLN A 251 21.30 3.45 6.48
CA GLN A 251 20.39 2.42 5.97
C GLN A 251 19.26 3.02 5.13
N ASP A 252 18.71 4.17 5.55
CA ASP A 252 17.60 4.83 4.87
C ASP A 252 18.03 5.42 3.51
N PHE A 253 19.27 5.93 3.44
CA PHE A 253 19.86 6.38 2.18
C PHE A 253 20.08 5.22 1.18
N LYS A 254 20.54 4.05 1.67
CA LYS A 254 20.64 2.84 0.83
C LYS A 254 19.26 2.37 0.35
N ASN A 255 18.23 2.48 1.17
CA ASN A 255 16.85 2.15 0.81
C ASN A 255 16.29 3.13 -0.24
N LEU A 256 16.54 4.43 -0.09
CA LEU A 256 16.18 5.47 -1.07
C LEU A 256 16.84 5.20 -2.43
N LEU A 257 18.14 4.94 -2.45
CA LEU A 257 18.87 4.57 -3.67
C LEU A 257 18.31 3.28 -4.30
N GLY A 258 17.98 2.28 -3.50
CA GLY A 258 17.37 1.03 -3.97
C GLY A 258 16.01 1.25 -4.64
N ILE A 259 15.23 2.20 -4.16
CA ILE A 259 13.94 2.59 -4.73
C ILE A 259 14.09 3.41 -6.00
N ILE A 260 15.00 4.39 -6.03
CA ILE A 260 15.28 5.17 -7.23
C ILE A 260 15.73 4.22 -8.35
N GLN A 261 16.59 3.25 -8.04
CA GLN A 261 16.99 2.19 -8.97
C GLN A 261 15.82 1.30 -9.41
N TYR A 262 14.87 1.00 -8.52
CA TYR A 262 13.67 0.24 -8.87
C TYR A 262 12.75 1.02 -9.82
N TYR A 263 12.45 2.29 -9.53
CA TYR A 263 11.64 3.15 -10.38
C TYR A 263 12.33 3.52 -11.71
N ALA A 264 13.67 3.60 -11.71
CA ALA A 264 14.47 3.74 -12.93
C ALA A 264 14.63 2.42 -13.71
N PHE A 265 13.92 1.36 -13.31
CA PHE A 265 13.97 0.01 -13.91
C PHE A 265 15.34 -0.69 -13.86
N ILE A 266 16.30 -0.17 -13.09
CA ILE A 266 17.64 -0.74 -12.89
C ILE A 266 17.58 -1.98 -11.97
N LYS A 267 16.68 -1.97 -10.97
CA LYS A 267 16.43 -3.13 -10.09
C LYS A 267 15.07 -3.76 -10.39
N ARG A 268 15.02 -5.09 -10.46
CA ARG A 268 13.77 -5.86 -10.62
C ARG A 268 12.87 -5.88 -9.38
N HIS A 269 13.41 -5.59 -8.18
CA HIS A 269 12.69 -5.70 -6.90
C HIS A 269 12.81 -4.42 -6.07
N GLY A 270 11.68 -3.92 -5.57
CA GLY A 270 11.59 -2.79 -4.63
C GLY A 270 11.25 -3.26 -3.21
N PRO A 271 11.68 -2.56 -2.14
CA PRO A 271 11.33 -2.91 -0.76
C PRO A 271 9.87 -2.58 -0.44
N LEU A 272 9.23 -3.38 0.44
CA LEU A 272 7.84 -3.16 0.90
C LEU A 272 7.82 -2.18 2.09
N PHE A 273 7.15 -1.03 1.93
CA PHE A 273 6.94 -0.04 2.99
C PHE A 273 5.44 0.03 3.36
N LEU A 274 5.15 0.22 4.65
CA LEU A 274 3.81 0.28 5.22
C LEU A 274 3.14 1.63 5.06
N ALA A 275 3.87 2.70 5.38
CA ALA A 275 3.33 4.04 5.43
C ALA A 275 3.81 4.87 4.25
N HIS A 276 5.13 5.02 4.10
CA HIS A 276 5.69 5.86 3.06
C HIS A 276 7.05 5.36 2.61
N ASN A 277 7.18 5.23 1.29
CA ASN A 277 8.47 5.04 0.64
C ASN A 277 9.36 6.29 0.87
N PRO A 278 10.68 6.15 1.12
CA PRO A 278 11.65 7.25 1.17
C PRO A 278 11.52 8.31 0.06
N LEU A 279 11.22 7.90 -1.18
CA LEU A 279 10.99 8.84 -2.29
C LEU A 279 9.70 9.64 -2.09
N GLN A 280 8.63 9.00 -1.61
CA GLN A 280 7.38 9.69 -1.26
C GLN A 280 7.61 10.66 -0.10
N GLN A 281 8.40 10.28 0.92
CA GLN A 281 8.76 11.17 2.03
C GLN A 281 9.49 12.43 1.53
N LEU A 282 10.47 12.30 0.63
CA LEU A 282 11.14 13.45 0.01
C LEU A 282 10.18 14.32 -0.80
N SER A 283 9.29 13.72 -1.60
CA SER A 283 8.27 14.46 -2.35
C SER A 283 7.34 15.22 -1.40
N TYR A 284 6.98 14.67 -0.24
CA TYR A 284 6.18 15.39 0.75
C TYR A 284 6.95 16.53 1.40
N THR A 285 8.22 16.35 1.76
CA THR A 285 9.05 17.46 2.28
C THR A 285 9.14 18.59 1.26
N GLY A 286 9.36 18.24 -0.02
CA GLY A 286 9.34 19.19 -1.13
C GLY A 286 8.02 19.94 -1.26
N ILE A 287 6.88 19.23 -1.24
CA ILE A 287 5.57 19.89 -1.35
C ILE A 287 5.29 20.79 -0.14
N TYR A 288 5.69 20.41 1.08
CA TYR A 288 5.53 21.28 2.25
C TYR A 288 6.33 22.59 2.14
N VAL A 289 7.56 22.52 1.60
CA VAL A 289 8.38 23.71 1.34
C VAL A 289 7.73 24.59 0.27
N LEU A 290 7.23 23.99 -0.82
CA LEU A 290 6.49 24.73 -1.86
C LEU A 290 5.22 25.38 -1.31
N CYS A 291 4.47 24.67 -0.45
CA CYS A 291 3.29 25.22 0.21
C CYS A 291 3.63 26.41 1.11
N LEU A 292 4.73 26.32 1.88
CA LEU A 292 5.21 27.46 2.68
C LEU A 292 5.59 28.65 1.80
N ALA A 293 6.30 28.41 0.69
CA ALA A 293 6.63 29.47 -0.27
C ALA A 293 5.37 30.09 -0.90
N GLN A 294 4.34 29.28 -1.17
CA GLN A 294 3.04 29.76 -1.66
C GLN A 294 2.34 30.64 -0.63
N MET A 295 2.35 30.25 0.65
CA MET A 295 1.80 31.07 1.74
C MET A 295 2.53 32.39 1.88
N VAL A 296 3.87 32.37 1.86
CA VAL A 296 4.70 33.58 1.98
C VAL A 296 4.44 34.53 0.81
N THR A 297 4.49 34.04 -0.43
CA THR A 297 4.24 34.88 -1.62
C THR A 297 2.81 35.44 -1.64
N GLY A 298 1.81 34.65 -1.22
CA GLY A 298 0.43 35.12 -1.06
C GLY A 298 0.29 36.21 0.00
N MET A 299 0.92 36.03 1.17
CA MET A 299 0.95 37.02 2.25
C MET A 299 1.68 38.29 1.85
N THR A 300 2.76 38.18 1.08
CA THR A 300 3.47 39.34 0.51
C THR A 300 2.55 40.16 -0.38
N LEU A 301 1.81 39.51 -1.30
CA LEU A 301 0.88 40.21 -2.20
C LEU A 301 -0.31 40.81 -1.45
N TYR A 302 -0.82 40.11 -0.42
CA TYR A 302 -1.92 40.61 0.41
C TYR A 302 -1.49 41.82 1.25
N GLY A 303 -0.29 41.78 1.84
CA GLY A 303 0.27 42.85 2.68
C GLY A 303 0.43 44.18 1.94
N LEU A 304 0.55 44.18 0.61
CA LEU A 304 0.61 45.41 -0.20
C LEU A 304 -0.64 46.29 -0.05
N ALA A 305 -1.78 45.74 0.35
CA ALA A 305 -3.02 46.49 0.50
C ALA A 305 -3.03 47.42 1.73
N ASN A 306 -2.25 47.11 2.77
CA ASN A 306 -2.23 47.90 4.00
C ASN A 306 -0.81 48.08 4.52
N GLN A 307 -0.20 49.22 4.21
CA GLN A 307 1.18 49.55 4.58
C GLN A 307 1.30 50.42 5.83
N THR A 308 0.24 50.56 6.63
CA THR A 308 0.30 51.34 7.89
C THR A 308 0.65 50.49 9.11
N ASN A 309 0.43 49.16 9.02
CA ASN A 309 0.76 48.22 10.09
C ASN A 309 2.14 47.58 9.85
N TRP A 310 3.00 47.61 10.87
CA TRP A 310 4.36 47.05 10.82
C TRP A 310 4.41 45.59 10.34
N PHE A 311 3.42 44.77 10.69
CA PHE A 311 3.35 43.37 10.28
C PHE A 311 3.18 43.22 8.77
N TRP A 312 2.28 44.01 8.17
CA TRP A 312 2.02 43.95 6.73
C TRP A 312 3.16 44.56 5.91
N ILE A 313 3.84 45.58 6.45
CA ILE A 313 5.10 46.09 5.89
C ILE A 313 6.13 44.96 5.81
N MET A 314 6.38 44.26 6.93
CA MET A 314 7.33 43.15 6.98
C MET A 314 6.97 42.02 6.01
N MET A 315 5.70 41.60 5.96
CA MET A 315 5.25 40.55 5.05
C MET A 315 5.38 40.95 3.57
N SER A 316 5.20 42.23 3.25
CA SER A 316 5.33 42.75 1.88
C SER A 316 6.79 42.99 1.43
N TYR A 317 7.75 42.89 2.35
CA TYR A 317 9.15 43.18 2.08
C TYR A 317 9.78 42.39 0.92
N PRO A 318 9.46 41.09 0.71
CA PRO A 318 9.96 40.35 -0.46
C PRO A 318 9.61 41.00 -1.81
N ALA A 319 8.49 41.71 -1.91
CA ALA A 319 8.12 42.44 -3.13
C ALA A 319 9.04 43.63 -3.42
N HIS A 320 9.74 44.19 -2.41
CA HIS A 320 10.69 45.29 -2.61
C HIS A 320 12.01 44.81 -3.21
N TRP A 321 12.42 43.57 -2.92
CA TRP A 321 13.65 42.98 -3.46
C TRP A 321 13.47 42.43 -4.87
N TRP A 322 12.35 41.76 -5.13
CA TRP A 322 12.12 41.02 -6.38
C TRP A 322 11.16 41.74 -7.34
N GLY A 323 10.40 42.72 -6.85
CA GLY A 323 9.34 43.38 -7.60
C GLY A 323 8.03 42.59 -7.58
N ILE A 324 6.91 43.33 -7.61
CA ILE A 324 5.55 42.76 -7.59
C ILE A 324 5.32 41.75 -8.74
N PRO A 325 5.74 42.01 -10.00
CA PRO A 325 5.53 41.07 -11.10
C PRO A 325 6.20 39.71 -10.87
N VAL A 326 7.41 39.71 -10.31
CA VAL A 326 8.16 38.49 -10.05
C VAL A 326 7.50 37.67 -8.92
N ILE A 327 7.03 38.32 -7.85
CA ILE A 327 6.29 37.63 -6.80
C ILE A 327 5.01 37.00 -7.34
N ARG A 328 4.26 37.69 -8.21
CA ARG A 328 3.07 37.12 -8.88
C ARG A 328 3.44 35.93 -9.76
N LEU A 329 4.53 36.02 -10.51
CA LEU A 329 5.02 34.92 -11.34
C LEU A 329 5.38 33.69 -10.49
N ILE A 330 6.16 33.89 -9.42
CA ILE A 330 6.54 32.79 -8.50
C ILE A 330 5.29 32.15 -7.91
N HIS A 331 4.33 32.95 -7.43
CA HIS A 331 3.07 32.44 -6.86
C HIS A 331 2.26 31.63 -7.87
N ALA A 332 2.20 32.07 -9.13
CA ALA A 332 1.52 31.34 -10.20
C ALA A 332 2.27 30.05 -10.60
N VAL A 333 3.60 30.11 -10.72
CA VAL A 333 4.42 28.94 -11.06
C VAL A 333 4.31 27.85 -10.00
N ILE A 334 4.34 28.22 -8.72
CA ILE A 334 4.16 27.25 -7.62
C ILE A 334 2.76 26.61 -7.69
N MET A 335 1.70 27.37 -8.01
CA MET A 335 0.36 26.80 -8.24
C MET A 335 0.40 25.71 -9.33
N TYR A 336 1.05 25.96 -10.48
CA TYR A 336 1.18 24.95 -11.54
C TYR A 336 2.00 23.73 -11.12
N ILE A 337 3.06 23.92 -10.32
CA ILE A 337 3.83 22.80 -9.75
C ILE A 337 2.94 21.96 -8.82
N ILE A 338 2.10 22.60 -8.00
CA ILE A 338 1.12 21.92 -7.15
C ILE A 338 0.12 21.12 -8.00
N TRP A 339 -0.33 21.63 -9.15
CA TRP A 339 -1.20 20.87 -10.06
C TRP A 339 -0.53 19.59 -10.56
N ALA A 340 0.70 19.71 -11.07
CA ALA A 340 1.47 18.57 -11.53
C ALA A 340 1.64 17.53 -10.42
N PHE A 341 1.94 17.99 -9.20
CA PHE A 341 2.02 17.12 -8.02
C PHE A 341 0.69 16.41 -7.73
N VAL A 342 -0.44 17.11 -7.72
CA VAL A 342 -1.76 16.51 -7.44
C VAL A 342 -2.11 15.44 -8.48
N ILE A 343 -1.89 15.71 -9.77
CA ILE A 343 -2.14 14.74 -10.85
C ILE A 343 -1.30 13.47 -10.64
N ILE A 344 0.02 13.63 -10.42
CA ILE A 344 0.93 12.51 -10.19
C ILE A 344 0.56 11.76 -8.91
N HIS A 345 0.24 12.47 -7.83
CA HIS A 345 -0.13 11.90 -6.54
C HIS A 345 -1.38 11.02 -6.64
N VAL A 346 -2.44 11.52 -7.30
CA VAL A 346 -3.68 10.75 -7.52
C VAL A 346 -3.41 9.53 -8.39
N TYR A 347 -2.66 9.69 -9.50
CA TYR A 347 -2.29 8.57 -10.35
C TYR A 347 -1.54 7.47 -9.59
N LEU A 348 -0.51 7.84 -8.82
CA LEU A 348 0.28 6.89 -8.05
C LEU A 348 -0.55 6.22 -6.95
N ALA A 349 -1.46 6.95 -6.29
CA ALA A 349 -2.34 6.39 -5.28
C ALA A 349 -3.30 5.36 -5.87
N VAL A 350 -3.94 5.68 -7.01
CA VAL A 350 -4.85 4.75 -7.71
C VAL A 350 -4.09 3.54 -8.25
N ARG A 351 -2.91 3.75 -8.85
CA ARG A 351 -2.07 2.67 -9.37
C ARG A 351 -1.62 1.72 -8.25
N ALA A 352 -1.16 2.26 -7.11
CA ALA A 352 -0.75 1.44 -5.98
C ALA A 352 -1.91 0.60 -5.44
N ASP A 353 -3.11 1.19 -5.36
CA ASP A 353 -4.31 0.48 -4.90
C ASP A 353 -4.69 -0.67 -5.85
N ALA A 354 -4.64 -0.42 -7.16
CA ALA A 354 -4.94 -1.42 -8.18
C ALA A 354 -3.91 -2.56 -8.24
N LEU A 355 -2.61 -2.26 -8.08
CA LEU A 355 -1.53 -3.23 -8.26
C LEU A 355 -1.22 -4.02 -6.99
N GLU A 356 -1.25 -3.36 -5.82
CA GLU A 356 -0.76 -3.95 -4.57
C GLU A 356 -1.89 -4.40 -3.63
N ARG A 357 -3.16 -4.09 -3.96
CA ARG A 357 -4.36 -4.45 -3.16
C ARG A 357 -4.27 -4.04 -1.68
N HIS A 358 -3.45 -3.04 -1.37
CA HIS A 358 -3.24 -2.55 -0.01
C HIS A 358 -4.27 -1.50 0.45
N GLY A 359 -5.29 -1.19 -0.35
CA GLY A 359 -6.35 -0.28 0.10
C GLY A 359 -5.83 1.13 0.37
N GLY A 360 -4.82 1.62 -0.36
CA GLY A 360 -4.13 2.87 -0.05
C GLY A 360 -5.08 4.07 -0.06
N VAL A 361 -5.92 4.18 -1.08
CA VAL A 361 -6.96 5.21 -1.18
C VAL A 361 -8.04 4.99 -0.12
N SER A 362 -8.51 3.75 0.04
CA SER A 362 -9.52 3.38 1.04
C SER A 362 -9.08 3.73 2.46
N SER A 363 -7.79 3.57 2.77
CA SER A 363 -7.20 3.89 4.06
C SER A 363 -7.26 5.38 4.40
N MET A 364 -7.28 6.26 3.39
CA MET A 364 -7.41 7.70 3.61
C MET A 364 -8.83 8.13 3.99
N PHE A 365 -9.82 7.29 3.68
CA PHE A 365 -11.20 7.47 4.13
C PHE A 365 -11.47 6.76 5.45
N ASN A 366 -11.10 5.48 5.58
CA ASN A 366 -11.48 4.63 6.71
C ASN A 366 -10.41 4.56 7.84
N GLY A 367 -9.21 5.10 7.61
CA GLY A 367 -8.09 5.16 8.54
C GLY A 367 -7.26 3.87 8.67
N ALA A 368 -7.65 2.81 7.95
CA ALA A 368 -7.12 1.48 8.15
C ALA A 368 -6.70 0.80 6.85
N VAL A 369 -5.61 0.05 6.94
CA VAL A 369 -5.10 -0.80 5.88
C VAL A 369 -5.35 -2.25 6.27
N TRP A 370 -5.82 -3.05 5.32
CA TRP A 370 -5.93 -4.49 5.50
C TRP A 370 -4.61 -5.14 5.08
N MET A 371 -3.99 -5.84 6.03
CA MET A 371 -2.77 -6.60 5.75
C MET A 371 -2.93 -8.06 6.11
N ARG A 372 -2.21 -8.89 5.36
CA ARG A 372 -2.07 -10.30 5.70
C ARG A 372 -1.27 -10.41 6.99
N ARG A 373 -1.74 -11.25 7.90
CA ARG A 373 -1.03 -11.66 9.11
C ARG A 373 0.33 -12.28 8.71
N GLY A 374 1.40 -11.92 9.40
CA GLY A 374 2.79 -12.31 9.07
C GLY A 374 3.51 -11.40 8.06
N ALA A 375 2.87 -10.34 7.55
CA ALA A 375 3.57 -9.33 6.76
C ALA A 375 4.63 -8.62 7.62
N ARG A 376 5.83 -8.41 7.05
CA ARG A 376 6.95 -7.70 7.68
C ARG A 376 7.28 -6.42 6.90
N PRO A 377 6.54 -5.32 7.12
CA PRO A 377 6.88 -4.03 6.53
C PRO A 377 8.19 -3.52 7.10
N VAL A 378 8.99 -2.81 6.31
CA VAL A 378 10.30 -2.30 6.77
C VAL A 378 10.17 -1.25 7.90
N ASP A 379 9.04 -0.56 7.97
CA ASP A 379 8.75 0.59 8.83
C ASP A 379 7.76 0.28 9.98
N ALA A 380 7.33 -0.98 10.14
CA ALA A 380 6.47 -1.42 11.23
C ALA A 380 6.89 -2.81 11.75
N PRO A 381 6.60 -3.12 13.03
CA PRO A 381 6.77 -4.48 13.54
C PRO A 381 5.93 -5.49 12.75
N GLU A 382 6.32 -6.76 12.82
CA GLU A 382 5.60 -7.87 12.20
C GLU A 382 4.12 -7.86 12.60
N ILE A 383 3.24 -8.00 11.61
CA ILE A 383 1.79 -7.85 11.82
C ILE A 383 1.21 -9.19 12.25
N GLY A 384 1.01 -9.35 13.56
CA GLY A 384 0.48 -10.57 14.20
C GLY A 384 -1.02 -10.59 14.39
#